data_AF-A0A351Y5R0-F1
#
_entry.id   AF-A0A351Y5R0-F1
#
_cell.length_a   1.000
_cell.length_b   1.000
_cell.length_c   1.000
_cell.angle_alpha   90.00
_cell.angle_beta   90.00
_cell.angle_gamma   90.00
#
_symmetry.space_group_name_H-M   'P 1'
#
loop_
_entity.id
_entity.type
_entity.pdbx_description
1 polymer ?
#
loop_
_entity_poly.entity_id
_entity_poly.type
_entity_poly.pdbx_seq_one_letter_code
_entity_poly.pdbx_strand_id
1 'polypeptide(L)' 'MTETALVLIDYQTERTNPESEYYVGDVQEVIAKVNYLIEHCRVRGYKIIFTKHRETDGLEYF' A
#
# COMPACT_ATOMS: atom_id res chain seq x y z
N MET A 1 10.69 -4.04 -25.02
CA MET A 1 10.96 -4.12 -23.56
C MET A 1 9.62 -4.17 -22.86
N THR A 2 9.47 -5.03 -21.86
CA THR A 2 8.25 -5.10 -21.05
C THR A 2 8.28 -3.99 -20.00
N GLU A 3 7.35 -3.06 -20.09
CA GLU A 3 7.12 -2.06 -19.06
C GLU A 3 6.75 -2.77 -17.74
N THR A 4 7.49 -2.47 -16.68
CA THR A 4 7.31 -3.08 -15.36
C THR A 4 6.96 -2.00 -14.34
N ALA A 5 6.01 -2.30 -13.45
CA ALA A 5 5.62 -1.41 -12.36
C ALA A 5 5.47 -2.18 -11.05
N LEU A 6 5.79 -1.50 -9.94
CA LEU A 6 5.44 -1.91 -8.59
C LEU A 6 4.13 -1.23 -8.19
N VAL A 7 3.14 -2.01 -7.78
CA VAL A 7 1.88 -1.50 -7.23
C VAL A 7 1.80 -1.88 -5.76
N LEU A 8 1.71 -0.88 -4.89
CA LEU A 8 1.56 -1.03 -3.44
C LEU A 8 0.13 -0.70 -3.06
N ILE A 9 -0.60 -1.73 -2.63
CA ILE A 9 -2.02 -1.66 -2.38
C ILE A 9 -2.28 -1.40 -0.90
N ASP A 10 -2.88 -0.25 -0.59
CA ASP A 10 -3.44 0.11 0.71
C ASP A 10 -2.45 -0.02 1.89
N TYR A 11 -1.19 0.34 1.66
CA TYR A 11 -0.16 0.52 2.69
C TYR A 11 -0.43 1.79 3.51
N GLN A 12 -1.48 1.76 4.31
CA GLN A 12 -1.93 2.87 5.14
C GLN A 12 -1.84 2.55 6.64
N THR A 13 -1.80 3.59 7.46
CA THR A 13 -1.70 3.51 8.92
C THR A 13 -2.84 2.73 9.57
N GLU A 14 -4.03 2.73 8.97
CA GLU A 14 -5.19 1.98 9.47
C GLU A 14 -4.94 0.46 9.47
N ARG A 15 -3.99 -0.04 8.67
CA ARG A 15 -3.59 -1.45 8.66
C ARG A 15 -2.69 -1.83 9.84
N THR A 16 -2.02 -0.86 10.46
CA THR A 16 -1.08 -1.07 11.58
C THR A 16 -1.61 -0.60 12.92
N ASN A 17 -2.75 0.08 12.95
CA ASN A 17 -3.39 0.57 14.18
C ASN A 17 -4.26 -0.54 14.80
N PRO A 18 -3.97 -1.03 16.03
CA PRO A 18 -4.78 -2.06 16.68
C PRO A 18 -6.24 -1.68 16.94
N GLU A 19 -6.56 -0.38 17.00
CA GLU A 19 -7.91 0.15 17.21
C GLU A 19 -8.73 0.27 15.91
N SER A 20 -8.10 -0.01 14.76
CA SER A 20 -8.74 0.09 13.46
C SER A 20 -9.47 -1.20 13.10
N GLU A 21 -10.66 -1.09 12.49
CA GLU A 21 -11.35 -2.24 11.90
C GLU A 21 -10.53 -2.91 10.76
N TYR A 22 -9.59 -2.15 10.20
CA TYR A 22 -8.72 -2.58 9.12
C TYR A 22 -7.40 -3.19 9.60
N TYR A 23 -7.19 -3.37 10.91
CA TYR A 23 -5.95 -3.89 11.49
C TYR A 23 -5.62 -5.29 10.96
N VAL A 24 -4.39 -5.50 10.52
CA VAL A 24 -3.91 -6.79 9.97
C VAL A 24 -2.81 -7.45 10.81
N GLY A 25 -2.54 -6.94 12.01
CA GLY A 25 -1.49 -7.46 12.89
C GLY A 25 -0.14 -6.76 12.73
N ASP A 26 0.91 -7.40 13.23
CA ASP A 26 2.29 -6.93 13.07
C ASP A 26 2.79 -7.18 11.63
N VAL A 27 3.01 -6.08 10.91
CA VAL A 27 3.51 -6.09 9.52
C VAL A 27 4.89 -5.44 9.38
N GLN A 28 5.63 -5.24 10.47
CA GLN A 28 6.93 -4.54 10.43
C GLN A 28 7.93 -5.23 9.49
N GLU A 29 7.97 -6.58 9.50
CA GLU A 29 8.83 -7.34 8.60
C GLU A 29 8.45 -7.15 7.12
N VAL A 30 7.14 -7.10 6.83
CA VAL A 30 6.62 -6.87 5.48
C VAL A 30 6.99 -5.46 5.01
N ILE A 31 6.78 -4.45 5.86
CA ILE A 31 7.16 -3.05 5.57
C ILE A 31 8.66 -2.95 5.26
N ALA A 32 9.51 -3.62 6.04
CA ALA A 32 10.96 -3.63 5.79
C ALA A 32 11.30 -4.22 4.40
N LYS A 33 10.70 -5.36 4.03
CA LYS A 33 10.90 -5.98 2.71
C LYS A 33 10.38 -5.10 1.57
N VAL A 34 9.26 -4.43 1.78
CA VAL A 34 8.66 -3.51 0.79
C VAL A 34 9.54 -2.29 0.58
N ASN A 35 10.13 -1.70 1.62
CA ASN A 35 11.07 -0.60 1.48
C ASN A 35 12.30 -1.00 0.64
N TYR A 36 12.82 -2.21 0.84
CA TYR A 36 13.89 -2.75 0.00
C TYR A 36 13.45 -2.90 -1.46
N LEU A 37 12.23 -3.41 -1.70
CA LEU A 37 11.67 -3.56 -3.04
C LEU A 37 11.45 -2.21 -3.74
N ILE A 38 10.95 -1.19 -3.03
CA ILE A 38 10.80 0.17 -3.53
C ILE A 38 12.14 0.70 -4.02
N GLU A 39 13.21 0.55 -3.23
CA GLU A 39 14.53 1.03 -3.60
C GLU A 39 15.08 0.28 -4.83
N HIS A 40 14.90 -1.04 -4.86
CA HIS A 40 15.27 -1.86 -6.02
C HIS A 40 14.57 -1.41 -7.31
N CYS A 41 13.29 -1.05 -7.23
CA CYS A 41 12.49 -0.54 -8.36
C CYS A 41 12.93 0.86 -8.79
N ARG A 42 13.26 1.75 -7.84
CA ARG A 42 13.78 3.11 -8.14
C ARG A 42 15.08 3.06 -8.93
N VAL A 43 16.04 2.23 -8.51
CA VAL A 43 17.34 2.06 -9.19
C VAL A 43 17.17 1.60 -10.64
N ARG A 44 16.10 0.86 -10.96
CA ARG A 44 15.81 0.34 -12.30
C ARG A 44 14.91 1.26 -13.14
N GLY A 45 14.46 2.38 -12.59
CA GLY A 45 13.52 3.28 -13.27
C GLY A 45 12.12 2.68 -13.45
N TYR A 46 11.73 1.69 -12.64
CA TYR A 46 10.39 1.14 -12.70
C TYR A 46 9.37 2.13 -12.12
N LYS A 47 8.17 2.17 -12.71
CA LYS A 47 7.07 2.96 -12.17
C LYS A 47 6.66 2.38 -10.82
N ILE A 48 6.36 3.25 -9.86
CA ILE A 48 5.87 2.85 -8.54
C ILE A 48 4.54 3.55 -8.31
N ILE A 49 3.51 2.78 -8.02
CA ILE A 49 2.13 3.25 -7.87
C ILE A 49 1.66 2.87 -6.46
N PHE A 50 1.18 3.85 -5.71
CA PHE A 50 0.56 3.63 -4.40
C PHE A 50 -0.95 3.81 -4.54
N THR A 51 -1.73 2.84 -4.07
CA THR A 51 -3.18 3.01 -3.91
C THR A 51 -3.50 3.34 -2.47
N LYS A 52 -4.62 4.04 -2.30
CA LYS A 52 -5.21 4.31 -0.99
C LYS A 52 -6.67 3.91 -1.04
N HIS A 53 -7.10 3.06 -0.12
CA HIS A 53 -8.49 2.85 0.17
C HIS A 53 -9.08 4.14 0.75
N ARG A 54 -10.18 4.60 0.15
CA ARG A 54 -11.01 5.67 0.66
C ARG A 54 -12.43 5.16 0.71
N GLU A 55 -12.98 5.11 1.91
CA GLU A 55 -14.43 5.01 2.05
C GLU A 55 -15.02 6.35 1.64
N THR A 56 -16.01 6.29 0.75
CA THR A 56 -16.99 7.35 0.65
C THR A 56 -18.08 6.96 1.62
N ASP A 57 -18.38 7.82 2.61
CA ASP A 57 -19.63 7.71 3.37
C ASP A 57 -20.72 7.43 2.35
N GLY A 58 -21.44 6.33 2.53
CA GLY A 58 -22.50 5.95 1.61
C GLY A 58 -23.45 7.14 1.48
N LEU A 59 -23.32 7.90 0.39
CA LEU A 59 -24.45 8.66 -0.12
C LEU A 59 -25.40 7.57 -0.57
N GLU A 60 -26.24 7.11 0.37
CA GLU A 60 -27.53 6.53 0.04
C GLU A 60 -28.21 7.58 -0.84
N TYR A 61 -28.08 7.40 -2.15
CA TYR A 61 -28.93 8.04 -3.12
C TYR A 61 -30.33 7.48 -2.87
N PHE A 62 -31.05 8.09 -1.94
CA PHE A 62 -32.50 7.95 -1.75
C PHE A 62 -33.26 8.63 -2.90
#